data_AF-A0A8J4T6L6-F1
#
_entry.id   AF-A0A8J4T6L6-F1
#
_cell.length_a   1.000
_cell.length_b   1.000
_cell.length_c   1.000
_cell.angle_alpha   90.00
_cell.angle_beta   90.00
_cell.angle_gamma   90.00
#
_symmetry.space_group_name_H-M   'P 1'
#
loop_
_entity.id
_entity.type
_entity.pdbx_description
1 polymer ?
#
loop_
_entity_poly.entity_id
_entity_poly.type
_entity_poly.pdbx_seq_one_letter_code
_entity_poly.pdbx_strand_id
1 'polypeptide(L)'
;MQSNTLPCERYVSFTLQDINYVQEVTKMLEVMTKKVREPEDISNFMIGRYNSYQSFLDSLIKNYFLEDAASIMPTPAMKAYLTTYRTVMMNEDPIYFAVALLPCARLWVWLANNMEIPENNVYHQWQEDNRSGHPEMHYKALLNKYLDTEEK
;
A
#
# COMPACT_ATOMS: atom_id res chain seq x y z
N MET A 1 -8.79 -16.53 7.63
CA MET A 1 -7.34 -16.82 7.73
C MET A 1 -7.01 -17.45 9.08
N GLN A 2 -7.29 -16.80 10.23
CA GLN A 2 -7.01 -17.36 11.57
C GLN A 2 -7.59 -18.77 11.79
N SER A 3 -8.87 -18.97 11.46
CA SER A 3 -9.55 -20.26 11.57
C SER A 3 -9.15 -21.31 10.53
N ASN A 4 -8.17 -21.01 9.65
CA ASN A 4 -7.74 -21.86 8.55
C ASN A 4 -8.86 -22.24 7.55
N THR A 5 -9.94 -21.46 7.49
CA THR A 5 -11.15 -21.79 6.69
C THR A 5 -11.46 -20.81 5.56
N LEU A 6 -10.59 -19.84 5.30
CA LEU A 6 -10.75 -18.98 4.11
C LEU A 6 -10.59 -19.87 2.86
N PRO A 7 -11.50 -19.82 1.87
CA PRO A 7 -11.31 -20.55 0.62
C PRO A 7 -10.13 -19.99 -0.19
N CYS A 8 -9.36 -20.87 -0.83
CA CYS A 8 -8.19 -20.51 -1.62
C CYS A 8 -8.53 -19.54 -2.75
N GLU A 9 -9.65 -19.76 -3.43
CA GLU A 9 -10.12 -18.93 -4.54
C GLU A 9 -10.40 -17.50 -4.09
N ARG A 10 -10.92 -17.33 -2.86
CA ARG A 10 -11.15 -16.01 -2.26
C ARG A 10 -9.85 -15.33 -1.89
N TYR A 11 -8.88 -16.08 -1.36
CA TYR A 11 -7.56 -15.56 -1.06
C TYR A 11 -6.87 -15.07 -2.34
N VAL A 12 -6.77 -15.94 -3.37
CA VAL A 12 -6.17 -15.59 -4.66
C VAL A 12 -6.90 -14.41 -5.31
N SER A 13 -8.24 -14.40 -5.30
CA SER A 13 -9.01 -13.29 -5.85
C SER A 13 -8.71 -11.98 -5.14
N PHE A 14 -8.57 -11.98 -3.80
CA PHE A 14 -8.19 -10.81 -3.03
C PHE A 14 -6.76 -10.36 -3.35
N THR A 15 -5.80 -11.29 -3.39
CA THR A 15 -4.41 -11.01 -3.76
C THR A 15 -4.28 -10.38 -5.13
N LEU A 16 -5.03 -10.83 -6.13
CA LEU A 16 -5.04 -10.19 -7.45
C LEU A 16 -5.51 -8.73 -7.36
N GLN A 17 -6.49 -8.41 -6.51
CA GLN A 17 -6.90 -7.02 -6.27
C GLN A 17 -5.80 -6.22 -5.58
N ASP A 18 -5.02 -6.80 -4.66
CA ASP A 18 -3.87 -6.11 -4.07
C ASP A 18 -2.78 -5.82 -5.11
N ILE A 19 -2.51 -6.75 -6.03
CA ILE A 19 -1.58 -6.50 -7.13
C ILE A 19 -2.08 -5.35 -8.02
N ASN A 20 -3.38 -5.32 -8.34
CA ASN A 20 -3.98 -4.20 -9.06
C ASN A 20 -3.86 -2.88 -8.28
N TYR A 21 -4.09 -2.89 -6.96
CA TYR A 21 -3.91 -1.73 -6.10
C TYR A 21 -2.47 -1.21 -6.17
N VAL A 22 -1.49 -2.08 -5.95
CA VAL A 22 -0.07 -1.70 -5.98
C VAL A 22 0.27 -1.11 -7.34
N GLN A 23 -0.14 -1.74 -8.46
CA GLN A 23 0.11 -1.21 -9.79
C GLN A 23 -0.48 0.20 -9.99
N GLU A 24 -1.75 0.40 -9.65
CA GLU A 24 -2.42 1.67 -9.87
C GLU A 24 -1.86 2.78 -8.98
N VAL A 25 -1.52 2.46 -7.73
CA VAL A 25 -0.86 3.42 -6.82
C VAL A 25 0.58 3.71 -7.26
N THR A 26 1.32 2.74 -7.81
CA THR A 26 2.64 2.98 -8.41
C THR A 26 2.56 3.99 -9.56
N LYS A 27 1.56 3.87 -10.44
CA LYS A 27 1.33 4.85 -11.53
C LYS A 27 1.02 6.24 -10.98
N MET A 28 0.19 6.33 -9.94
CA MET A 28 -0.10 7.62 -9.28
C MET A 28 1.15 8.23 -8.66
N LEU A 29 1.95 7.41 -7.98
CA LEU A 29 3.23 7.83 -7.40
C LEU A 29 4.20 8.31 -8.48
N GLU A 30 4.27 7.63 -9.63
CA GLU A 30 5.08 8.06 -10.78
C GLU A 30 4.69 9.48 -11.23
N VAL A 31 3.38 9.75 -11.36
CA VAL A 31 2.87 11.10 -11.66
C VAL A 31 3.26 12.10 -10.56
N MET A 32 3.15 11.71 -9.29
CA MET A 32 3.50 12.56 -8.16
C MET A 32 4.99 12.91 -8.12
N THR A 33 5.90 11.98 -8.48
CA THR A 33 7.34 12.29 -8.59
C THR A 33 7.67 13.34 -9.64
N LYS A 34 6.81 13.51 -10.65
CA LYS A 34 6.95 14.51 -11.71
C LYS A 34 6.30 15.84 -11.32
N LYS A 35 5.15 15.78 -10.62
CA LYS A 35 4.34 16.94 -10.19
C LYS A 35 4.93 17.66 -8.98
N VAL A 36 5.41 16.91 -7.99
CA VAL A 36 5.87 17.45 -6.70
C VAL A 36 7.36 17.73 -6.79
N ARG A 37 7.73 19.01 -6.75
CA ARG A 37 9.13 19.47 -6.73
C ARG A 37 9.51 20.08 -5.39
N GLU A 38 8.58 20.81 -4.80
CA GLU A 38 8.72 21.47 -3.51
C GLU A 38 7.49 21.17 -2.64
N PRO A 39 7.65 21.14 -1.30
CA PRO A 39 8.93 21.19 -0.59
C PRO A 39 9.74 19.89 -0.75
N GLU A 40 11.07 20.00 -0.64
CA GLU A 40 12.03 18.91 -0.93
C GLU A 40 11.72 17.60 -0.17
N ASP A 41 11.32 17.66 1.08
CA ASP A 41 11.01 16.48 1.90
C ASP A 41 9.77 15.72 1.41
N ILE A 42 8.72 16.42 0.97
CA ILE A 42 7.55 15.78 0.34
C ILE A 42 7.94 15.21 -1.03
N SER A 43 8.74 15.93 -1.82
CA SER A 43 9.27 15.44 -3.10
C SER A 43 10.07 14.13 -2.93
N ASN A 44 11.02 14.13 -1.98
CA ASN A 44 11.82 12.96 -1.62
C ASN A 44 10.96 11.81 -1.10
N PHE A 45 9.93 12.10 -0.33
CA PHE A 45 8.97 11.09 0.11
C PHE A 45 8.24 10.44 -1.08
N MET A 46 7.73 11.21 -2.04
CA MET A 46 7.05 10.67 -3.22
C MET A 46 7.99 9.80 -4.06
N ILE A 47 9.23 10.23 -4.28
CA ILE A 47 10.25 9.45 -4.99
C ILE A 47 10.56 8.14 -4.24
N GLY A 48 10.77 8.22 -2.93
CA GLY A 48 11.04 7.05 -2.11
C GLY A 48 9.89 6.05 -2.09
N ARG A 49 8.63 6.52 -2.04
CA ARG A 49 7.44 5.67 -2.12
C ARG A 49 7.28 5.06 -3.51
N TYR A 50 7.48 5.83 -4.59
CA TYR A 50 7.45 5.31 -5.95
C TYR A 50 8.43 4.15 -6.12
N ASN A 51 9.70 4.34 -5.75
CA ASN A 51 10.72 3.30 -5.87
C ASN A 51 10.34 2.04 -5.07
N SER A 52 9.87 2.21 -3.83
CA SER A 52 9.44 1.10 -2.98
C SER A 52 8.25 0.33 -3.58
N TYR A 53 7.25 1.04 -4.09
CA TYR A 53 6.06 0.44 -4.69
C TYR A 53 6.38 -0.24 -6.03
N GLN A 54 7.26 0.35 -6.84
CA GLN A 54 7.73 -0.28 -8.09
C GLN A 54 8.47 -1.59 -7.81
N SER A 55 9.45 -1.59 -6.89
CA SER A 55 10.16 -2.82 -6.53
C SER A 55 9.25 -3.89 -5.94
N PHE A 56 8.24 -3.48 -5.15
CA PHE A 56 7.25 -4.42 -4.61
C PHE A 56 6.35 -4.99 -5.72
N LEU A 57 5.90 -4.16 -6.66
CA LEU A 57 5.12 -4.58 -7.82
C LEU A 57 5.89 -5.60 -8.66
N ASP A 58 7.16 -5.33 -8.96
CA ASP A 58 8.01 -6.22 -9.75
C ASP A 58 8.16 -7.60 -9.07
N SER A 59 8.32 -7.59 -7.75
CA SER A 59 8.33 -8.82 -6.94
C SER A 59 7.02 -9.58 -7.02
N LEU A 60 5.87 -8.89 -6.88
CA LEU A 60 4.55 -9.50 -6.98
C LEU A 60 4.29 -10.09 -8.37
N ILE A 61 4.54 -9.35 -9.45
CA ILE A 61 4.36 -9.84 -10.82
C ILE A 61 5.17 -11.13 -11.04
N LYS A 62 6.43 -11.14 -10.58
CA LYS A 62 7.30 -12.32 -10.66
C LYS A 62 6.78 -13.49 -9.83
N ASN A 63 6.41 -13.25 -8.57
CA ASN A 63 5.99 -14.31 -7.64
C ASN A 63 4.65 -14.94 -8.02
N TYR A 64 3.78 -14.20 -8.70
CA TYR A 64 2.48 -14.67 -9.18
C TYR A 64 2.49 -15.07 -10.66
N PHE A 65 3.66 -15.12 -11.30
CA PHE A 65 3.84 -15.53 -12.70
C PHE A 65 2.94 -14.76 -13.68
N LEU A 66 2.75 -13.47 -13.42
CA LEU A 66 1.98 -12.58 -14.28
C LEU A 66 2.90 -11.97 -15.33
N GLU A 67 2.39 -11.76 -16.56
CA GLU A 67 3.10 -10.94 -17.56
C GLU A 67 3.04 -9.46 -17.18
N ASP A 68 1.85 -9.02 -16.77
CA ASP A 68 1.59 -7.71 -16.19
C ASP A 68 0.38 -7.77 -15.24
N ALA A 69 0.17 -6.69 -14.49
CA ALA A 69 -1.00 -6.52 -13.64
C ALA A 69 -2.18 -5.80 -14.34
N ALA A 70 -2.00 -5.32 -15.58
CA ALA A 70 -3.00 -4.55 -16.31
C ALA A 70 -4.22 -5.39 -16.71
N SER A 71 -4.03 -6.70 -16.87
CA SER A 71 -5.11 -7.66 -17.14
C SER A 71 -6.05 -7.90 -15.94
N ILE A 72 -5.68 -7.46 -14.73
CA ILE A 72 -6.50 -7.67 -13.54
C ILE A 72 -7.66 -6.68 -13.51
N MET A 73 -8.88 -7.20 -13.61
CA MET A 73 -10.09 -6.41 -13.55
C MET A 73 -10.42 -6.00 -12.10
N PRO A 74 -10.48 -4.69 -11.78
CA PRO A 74 -10.79 -4.26 -10.42
C PRO A 74 -12.27 -4.45 -10.10
N THR A 75 -12.53 -4.94 -8.89
CA THR A 75 -13.86 -5.03 -8.29
C THR A 75 -14.45 -3.63 -8.05
N PRO A 76 -15.78 -3.51 -7.86
CA PRO A 76 -16.40 -2.23 -7.52
C PRO A 76 -15.79 -1.57 -6.27
N ALA A 77 -15.47 -2.35 -5.24
CA ALA A 77 -14.82 -1.85 -4.02
C ALA A 77 -13.41 -1.32 -4.30
N MET A 78 -12.59 -2.06 -5.06
CA MET A 78 -11.24 -1.61 -5.44
C MET A 78 -11.28 -0.35 -6.30
N LYS A 79 -12.21 -0.26 -7.25
CA LYS A 79 -12.43 0.95 -8.06
C LYS A 79 -12.76 2.16 -7.18
N ALA A 80 -13.67 2.00 -6.22
CA ALA A 80 -14.03 3.06 -5.29
C ALA A 80 -12.82 3.50 -4.46
N TYR A 81 -12.06 2.54 -3.93
CA TYR A 81 -10.88 2.82 -3.13
C TYR A 81 -9.80 3.58 -3.92
N LEU A 82 -9.47 3.12 -5.13
CA LEU A 82 -8.52 3.81 -6.02
C LEU A 82 -9.03 5.19 -6.47
N THR A 83 -10.34 5.38 -6.57
CA THR A 83 -10.93 6.69 -6.87
C THR A 83 -10.67 7.68 -5.75
N THR A 84 -10.69 7.24 -4.48
CA THR A 84 -10.30 8.09 -3.35
C THR A 84 -8.85 8.56 -3.47
N TYR A 85 -7.90 7.66 -3.79
CA TYR A 85 -6.50 8.06 -4.02
C TYR A 85 -6.36 9.08 -5.14
N ARG A 86 -7.03 8.86 -6.28
CA ARG A 86 -6.99 9.82 -7.41
C ARG A 86 -7.58 11.17 -7.02
N THR A 87 -8.68 11.18 -6.26
CA THR A 87 -9.32 12.41 -5.78
C THR A 87 -8.37 13.20 -4.89
N VAL A 88 -7.73 12.55 -3.92
CA VAL A 88 -6.72 13.18 -3.05
C VAL A 88 -5.54 13.71 -3.89
N MET A 89 -5.00 12.91 -4.81
CA MET A 89 -3.89 13.29 -5.68
C MET A 89 -4.18 14.54 -6.54
N MET A 90 -5.43 14.70 -6.98
CA MET A 90 -5.85 15.78 -7.86
C MET A 90 -6.23 17.05 -7.12
N ASN A 91 -6.92 16.92 -5.99
CA ASN A 91 -7.63 18.02 -5.36
C ASN A 91 -6.98 18.54 -4.08
N GLU A 92 -6.07 17.78 -3.47
CA GLU A 92 -5.45 18.11 -2.19
C GLU A 92 -3.95 18.40 -2.34
N ASP A 93 -3.37 19.03 -1.32
CA ASP A 93 -1.93 19.20 -1.23
C ASP A 93 -1.20 17.85 -1.20
N PRO A 94 0.01 17.74 -1.78
CA PRO A 94 0.73 16.47 -1.87
C PRO A 94 0.93 15.72 -0.56
N ILE A 95 0.99 16.43 0.58
CA ILE A 95 1.08 15.80 1.90
C ILE A 95 -0.13 14.90 2.21
N TYR A 96 -1.32 15.24 1.72
CA TYR A 96 -2.52 14.41 1.90
C TYR A 96 -2.45 13.11 1.12
N PHE A 97 -1.68 13.05 0.03
CA PHE A 97 -1.41 11.79 -0.63
C PHE A 97 -0.54 10.86 0.24
N ALA A 98 0.41 11.42 1.01
CA ALA A 98 1.14 10.65 2.03
C ALA A 98 0.19 10.15 3.14
N VAL A 99 -0.77 10.98 3.57
CA VAL A 99 -1.82 10.57 4.51
C VAL A 99 -2.67 9.44 3.94
N ALA A 100 -3.08 9.51 2.67
CA ALA A 100 -3.87 8.47 2.03
C ALA A 100 -3.14 7.12 1.91
N LEU A 101 -1.81 7.12 1.80
CA LEU A 101 -1.00 5.89 1.76
C LEU A 101 -0.83 5.23 3.14
N LEU A 102 -0.91 6.01 4.22
CA LEU A 102 -0.59 5.56 5.58
C LEU A 102 -1.47 4.39 6.09
N PRO A 103 -2.82 4.38 5.90
CA PRO A 103 -3.66 3.30 6.40
C PRO A 103 -3.21 1.93 5.92
N CYS A 104 -2.90 1.78 4.63
CA CYS A 104 -2.43 0.51 4.08
C CYS A 104 -1.11 0.08 4.74
N ALA A 105 -0.15 1.01 4.85
CA ALA A 105 1.17 0.72 5.40
C ALA A 105 1.13 0.32 6.89
N ARG A 106 0.17 0.83 7.67
CA ARG A 106 0.02 0.50 9.10
C ARG A 106 -0.91 -0.68 9.35
N LEU A 107 -2.02 -0.77 8.64
CA LEU A 107 -3.07 -1.74 8.94
C LEU A 107 -2.60 -3.17 8.69
N TRP A 108 -1.87 -3.42 7.61
CA TRP A 108 -1.36 -4.76 7.29
C TRP A 108 -0.38 -5.25 8.35
N VAL A 109 0.55 -4.40 8.78
CA VAL A 109 1.49 -4.68 9.87
C VAL A 109 0.75 -4.92 11.18
N TRP A 110 -0.25 -4.08 11.49
CA TRP A 110 -1.06 -4.25 12.69
C TRP A 110 -1.82 -5.58 12.67
N LEU A 111 -2.49 -5.93 11.57
CA LEU A 111 -3.21 -7.19 11.44
C LEU A 111 -2.27 -8.39 11.62
N ALA A 112 -1.12 -8.39 10.94
CA ALA A 112 -0.13 -9.47 11.07
C ALA A 112 0.38 -9.65 12.50
N ASN A 113 0.57 -8.55 13.25
CA ASN A 113 1.02 -8.62 14.64
C ASN A 113 -0.09 -8.95 15.65
N ASN A 114 -1.37 -8.82 15.28
CA ASN A 114 -2.51 -9.02 16.20
C ASN A 114 -3.34 -10.26 15.87
N MET A 115 -3.08 -10.92 14.74
CA MET A 115 -3.74 -12.17 14.39
C MET A 115 -3.01 -13.37 14.98
N GLU A 116 -3.76 -14.31 15.52
CA GLU A 116 -3.24 -15.62 15.91
C GLU A 116 -3.38 -16.59 14.73
N ILE A 117 -2.29 -16.83 14.00
CA ILE A 117 -2.22 -17.79 12.89
C ILE A 117 -1.14 -18.84 13.21
N PRO A 118 -1.51 -20.05 13.65
CA PRO A 118 -0.54 -21.11 13.97
C PRO A 118 0.38 -21.47 12.78
N GLU A 119 1.59 -21.96 13.05
CA GLU A 119 2.58 -22.32 12.00
C GLU A 119 2.06 -23.37 10.99
N ASN A 120 1.14 -24.25 11.40
CA ASN A 120 0.54 -25.26 10.54
C ASN A 120 -0.66 -24.75 9.71
N ASN A 121 -1.02 -23.47 9.83
CA ASN A 121 -2.08 -22.85 9.05
C ASN A 121 -1.55 -22.46 7.65
N VAL A 122 -2.33 -22.72 6.60
CA VAL A 122 -1.89 -22.44 5.22
C VAL A 122 -1.65 -20.95 4.94
N TYR A 123 -2.21 -20.08 5.79
CA TYR A 123 -2.05 -18.63 5.73
C TYR A 123 -0.94 -18.09 6.64
N HIS A 124 -0.16 -18.95 7.29
CA HIS A 124 0.91 -18.52 8.20
C HIS A 124 1.97 -17.66 7.48
N GLN A 125 2.32 -18.01 6.23
CA GLN A 125 3.26 -17.21 5.44
C GLN A 125 2.80 -15.76 5.26
N TRP A 126 1.50 -15.52 5.07
CA TRP A 126 0.96 -14.16 4.96
C TRP A 126 1.24 -13.34 6.23
N GLN A 127 1.19 -13.96 7.41
CA GLN A 127 1.51 -13.28 8.67
C GLN A 127 3.00 -12.90 8.71
N GLU A 128 3.88 -13.85 8.39
CA GLU A 128 5.34 -13.63 8.38
C GLU A 128 5.74 -12.52 7.40
N ASP A 129 5.13 -12.50 6.22
CA ASP A 129 5.42 -11.50 5.18
C ASP A 129 5.02 -10.07 5.60
N ASN A 130 4.04 -9.93 6.50
CA ASN A 130 3.45 -8.64 6.86
C ASN A 130 3.86 -8.12 8.25
N ARG A 131 4.41 -8.95 9.14
CA ARG A 131 4.68 -8.57 10.53
C ARG A 131 5.83 -7.58 10.72
N SER A 132 6.80 -7.56 9.81
CA SER A 132 8.09 -6.85 9.96
C SER A 132 8.12 -5.45 9.33
N GLY A 133 6.95 -4.88 8.98
CA GLY A 133 6.89 -3.56 8.38
C GLY A 133 7.14 -2.43 9.38
N HIS A 134 7.84 -1.38 8.93
CA HIS A 134 8.20 -0.22 9.74
C HIS A 134 7.72 1.11 9.12
N PRO A 135 6.39 1.30 8.97
CA PRO A 135 5.84 2.52 8.37
C PRO A 135 6.28 3.80 9.13
N GLU A 136 6.49 3.73 10.44
CA GLU A 136 6.97 4.85 11.24
C GLU A 136 8.28 5.47 10.73
N MET A 137 9.20 4.66 10.17
CA MET A 137 10.48 5.14 9.64
C MET A 137 10.31 6.05 8.41
N HIS A 138 9.17 5.96 7.71
CA HIS A 138 8.93 6.70 6.48
C HIS A 138 7.91 7.83 6.65
N TYR A 139 6.92 7.64 7.53
CA TYR A 139 5.78 8.54 7.64
C TYR A 139 5.87 9.46 8.87
N LYS A 140 6.40 8.99 10.02
CA LYS A 140 6.24 9.70 11.30
C LYS A 140 6.87 11.10 11.29
N ALA A 141 8.13 11.20 10.88
CA ALA A 141 8.84 12.48 10.87
C ALA A 141 8.22 13.47 9.86
N LEU A 142 7.86 12.99 8.67
CA LEU A 142 7.20 13.80 7.65
C LEU A 142 5.84 14.31 8.17
N LEU A 143 4.94 13.41 8.56
CA LEU A 143 3.59 13.80 8.95
C LEU A 143 3.59 14.71 10.18
N ASN A 144 4.41 14.42 11.19
CA ASN A 144 4.51 15.28 12.38
C ASN A 144 5.01 16.70 12.06
N LYS A 145 5.84 16.88 11.03
CA LYS A 145 6.29 18.21 10.60
C LYS A 145 5.14 19.05 10.05
N TYR A 146 4.15 18.42 9.41
CA TYR A 146 2.99 19.08 8.79
C TYR A 146 1.72 19.00 9.66
N LEU A 147 1.82 18.50 10.90
CA LEU A 147 0.73 18.60 11.86
C LEU A 147 0.58 20.05 12.33
N ASP A 148 -0.64 20.57 12.18
CA ASP A 148 -1.05 21.89 12.67
C ASP A 148 -1.86 21.80 13.97
N THR A 149 -1.62 20.76 14.78
CA THR A 149 -2.25 20.59 16.10
C THR A 149 -1.31 21.07 17.21
N GLU A 150 -1.90 21.66 18.25
CA GLU A 150 -1.16 22.20 19.40
C GLU A 150 -0.49 21.11 20.26
N GLU A 151 -0.95 19.85 20.18
CA GLU A 151 -0.27 18.69 20.74
C GLU A 151 0.55 18.00 19.62
N LYS A 152 1.89 17.99 19.77
CA LYS A 152 2.85 17.32 18.87
C LYS A 152 3.44 16.06 19.49
#